data_AF-A0A1H3VEV3-F1
#
_entry.id   AF-A0A1H3VEV3-F1
#
_cell.length_a   1.000
_cell.length_b   1.000
_cell.length_c   1.000
_cell.angle_alpha   90.00
_cell.angle_beta   90.00
_cell.angle_gamma   90.00
#
_symmetry.space_group_name_H-M   'P 1'
#
loop_
_entity.id
_entity.type
_entity.pdbx_description
1 polymer ?
#
loop_
_entity_poly.entity_id
_entity_poly.type
_entity_poly.pdbx_seq_one_letter_code
_entity_poly.pdbx_strand_id
1 'polypeptide(L)'
;MMWVAGSYKCRQTRQQGFSLLEMMIVIMVIGILYALAGSMLNLSVSDPLNEEVVRLRERVQMAQDESIVRSQALALGFGENGYAFFAQNDQLQWEPIDKDGLLQAYTWRGSYEQVLYLQGQAVSLPDNDKIRPQVFILPTGEMMPFEWHLRDNAQREGVVQFDNVGRLVDLATEAG
;
A
#
# COMPACT_ATOMS: atom_id res chain seq x y z
N MET A 1 -74.16 -44.05 -41.18
CA MET A 1 -73.91 -44.11 -39.71
C MET A 1 -72.79 -45.10 -39.45
N MET A 2 -71.57 -44.62 -39.13
CA MET A 2 -70.66 -45.28 -38.19
C MET A 2 -69.41 -44.41 -38.03
N TRP A 3 -69.36 -43.66 -36.93
CA TRP A 3 -68.14 -43.03 -36.45
C TRP A 3 -67.37 -44.09 -35.65
N VAL A 4 -66.14 -44.38 -36.04
CA VAL A 4 -65.21 -45.21 -35.27
C VAL A 4 -64.60 -44.33 -34.18
N ALA A 5 -64.90 -44.63 -32.92
CA ALA A 5 -64.30 -43.96 -31.77
C ALA A 5 -62.85 -44.44 -31.58
N GLY A 6 -61.88 -43.58 -31.88
CA GLY A 6 -60.48 -43.81 -31.56
C GLY A 6 -60.22 -43.61 -30.07
N SER A 7 -59.84 -44.68 -29.37
CA SER A 7 -59.44 -44.62 -27.96
C SER A 7 -58.09 -43.92 -27.81
N TYR A 8 -58.08 -42.67 -27.38
CA TYR A 8 -56.87 -41.95 -27.02
C TYR A 8 -56.35 -42.48 -25.67
N LYS A 9 -55.30 -43.31 -25.72
CA LYS A 9 -54.50 -43.63 -24.53
C LYS A 9 -53.78 -42.35 -24.10
N CYS A 10 -54.29 -41.69 -23.05
CA CYS A 10 -53.59 -40.60 -22.42
C CYS A 10 -52.35 -41.16 -21.70
N ARG A 11 -51.18 -40.96 -22.31
CA ARG A 11 -49.89 -41.39 -21.75
C ARG A 11 -49.57 -40.43 -20.61
N GLN A 12 -49.70 -40.88 -19.35
CA GLN A 12 -49.27 -40.10 -18.19
C GLN A 12 -47.78 -39.81 -18.34
N THR A 13 -47.45 -38.57 -18.70
CA THR A 13 -46.09 -38.05 -18.58
C THR A 13 -45.80 -37.96 -17.09
N ARG A 14 -44.96 -38.86 -16.59
CA ARG A 14 -44.44 -38.81 -15.22
C ARG A 14 -43.75 -37.45 -15.09
N GLN A 15 -44.40 -36.50 -14.40
CA GLN A 15 -43.74 -35.26 -14.00
C GLN A 15 -42.62 -35.69 -13.04
N GLN A 16 -41.39 -35.72 -13.54
CA GLN A 16 -40.21 -35.87 -12.72
C GLN A 16 -40.03 -34.54 -11.99
N GLY A 17 -40.69 -34.41 -10.84
CA GLY A 17 -40.46 -33.30 -9.93
C GLY A 17 -39.04 -33.40 -9.37
N PHE A 18 -38.36 -32.25 -9.28
CA PHE A 18 -37.04 -32.12 -8.66
C PHE A 18 -37.04 -32.78 -7.28
N SER A 19 -36.05 -33.65 -7.04
CA SER A 19 -35.88 -34.24 -5.70
C SER A 19 -35.32 -33.18 -4.75
N LEU A 20 -35.65 -33.28 -3.45
CA LEU A 20 -35.05 -32.44 -2.42
C LEU A 20 -33.52 -32.47 -2.45
N LEU A 21 -32.95 -33.64 -2.74
CA LEU A 21 -31.52 -33.87 -2.84
C LEU A 21 -30.88 -33.06 -3.98
N GLU A 22 -31.59 -32.88 -5.09
CA GLU A 22 -31.11 -32.10 -6.25
C GLU A 22 -30.99 -30.62 -5.89
N MET A 23 -32.02 -30.06 -5.24
CA MET A 23 -31.94 -28.68 -4.75
C MET A 23 -30.87 -28.52 -3.67
N MET A 24 -30.66 -29.51 -2.81
CA MET A 24 -29.61 -29.51 -1.79
C MET A 24 -28.20 -29.47 -2.40
N ILE A 25 -27.97 -30.25 -3.47
CA ILE A 25 -26.70 -30.24 -4.20
C ILE A 25 -26.51 -28.90 -4.92
N VAL A 26 -27.55 -28.36 -5.57
CA VAL A 26 -27.45 -27.10 -6.31
C VAL A 26 -27.06 -25.95 -5.39
N ILE A 27 -27.71 -25.79 -4.23
CA ILE A 27 -27.35 -24.74 -3.27
C ILE A 27 -25.96 -24.96 -2.66
N MET A 28 -25.56 -26.22 -2.44
CA MET A 28 -24.22 -26.56 -1.97
C MET A 28 -23.15 -26.16 -2.99
N VAL A 29 -23.35 -26.51 -4.26
CA VAL A 29 -22.42 -26.17 -5.34
C VAL A 29 -22.35 -24.67 -5.54
N ILE A 30 -23.49 -23.96 -5.54
CA ILE A 30 -23.51 -22.49 -5.62
C ILE A 30 -22.78 -21.88 -4.41
N GLY A 31 -22.97 -22.41 -3.20
CA GLY A 31 -22.25 -21.96 -2.01
C GLY A 31 -20.73 -22.14 -2.09
N ILE A 32 -20.28 -23.29 -2.60
CA ILE A 32 -18.85 -23.55 -2.83
C ILE A 32 -18.29 -22.60 -3.90
N LEU A 33 -19.01 -22.41 -5.01
CA LEU A 33 -18.61 -21.48 -6.07
C LEU A 33 -18.53 -20.04 -5.56
N TYR A 34 -19.48 -19.61 -4.72
CA TYR A 34 -19.47 -18.28 -4.12
C TYR A 34 -18.29 -18.09 -3.15
N ALA A 35 -18.01 -19.09 -2.32
CA ALA A 35 -16.86 -19.09 -1.42
C ALA A 35 -15.52 -19.02 -2.17
N LEU A 36 -15.41 -19.70 -3.31
CA LEU A 36 -14.21 -19.66 -4.16
C LEU A 36 -14.10 -18.37 -4.97
N ALA A 37 -15.21 -17.84 -5.49
CA ALA A 37 -15.23 -16.59 -6.26
C ALA A 37 -14.81 -15.37 -5.44
N GLY A 38 -15.19 -15.33 -4.15
CA GLY A 38 -14.73 -14.28 -3.23
C GLY A 38 -13.22 -14.28 -2.98
N SER A 39 -12.55 -15.42 -3.18
CA SER A 39 -11.09 -15.54 -3.00
C SER A 39 -10.30 -14.95 -4.18
N MET A 40 -10.84 -15.02 -5.41
CA MET A 40 -10.15 -14.54 -6.61
C MET A 40 -10.10 -13.01 -6.75
N LEU A 41 -10.99 -12.28 -6.07
CA LEU A 41 -10.95 -10.81 -6.02
C LEU A 41 -9.83 -10.27 -5.12
N ASN A 42 -9.18 -11.13 -4.32
CA ASN A 42 -8.10 -10.78 -3.40
C ASN A 42 -6.73 -11.29 -3.85
N LEU A 43 -6.55 -11.70 -5.12
CA LEU A 43 -5.20 -11.74 -5.68
C LEU A 43 -4.75 -10.30 -5.88
N SER A 44 -4.33 -9.68 -4.77
CA SER A 44 -3.60 -8.41 -4.76
C SER A 44 -2.40 -8.61 -5.67
N VAL A 45 -2.49 -8.10 -6.89
CA VAL A 45 -1.30 -7.88 -7.71
C VAL A 45 -0.47 -6.90 -6.88
N SER A 46 0.59 -7.40 -6.26
CA SER A 46 1.57 -6.60 -5.51
C SER A 46 1.97 -5.42 -6.38
N ASP A 47 1.52 -4.22 -6.02
CA ASP A 47 1.90 -2.99 -6.73
C ASP A 47 3.19 -2.47 -6.09
N PRO A 48 4.35 -2.69 -6.73
CA PRO A 48 5.64 -2.37 -6.13
C PRO A 48 5.78 -0.87 -5.81
N LEU A 49 5.15 -0.01 -6.60
CA LEU A 49 5.15 1.44 -6.34
C LEU A 49 4.43 1.76 -5.03
N ASN A 50 3.22 1.21 -4.84
CA ASN A 50 2.45 1.39 -3.62
C ASN A 50 3.15 0.77 -2.40
N GLU A 51 3.83 -0.38 -2.58
CA GLU A 51 4.64 -0.98 -1.52
C GLU A 51 5.77 -0.06 -1.05
N GLU A 52 6.46 0.64 -1.95
CA GLU A 52 7.52 1.58 -1.56
C GLU A 52 6.97 2.84 -0.86
N VAL A 53 5.80 3.34 -1.30
CA VAL A 53 5.11 4.46 -0.62
C VAL A 53 4.68 4.07 0.79
N VAL A 54 4.04 2.90 0.94
CA VAL A 54 3.62 2.38 2.25
C VAL A 54 4.83 2.14 3.14
N ARG A 55 5.91 1.58 2.60
CA ARG A 55 7.16 1.37 3.34
C ARG A 55 7.72 2.68 3.87
N LEU A 56 7.86 3.72 3.04
CA LEU A 56 8.39 5.00 3.49
C LEU A 56 7.55 5.57 4.64
N ARG A 57 6.22 5.51 4.52
CA ARG A 57 5.28 5.94 5.56
C ARG A 57 5.50 5.25 6.89
N GLU A 58 5.56 3.92 6.90
CA GLU A 58 5.80 3.16 8.13
C GLU A 58 7.15 3.52 8.76
N ARG A 59 8.16 3.79 7.93
CA ARG A 59 9.52 4.11 8.35
C ARG A 59 9.64 5.52 8.94
N VAL A 60 8.91 6.47 8.36
CA VAL A 60 8.79 7.83 8.89
C VAL A 60 8.06 7.84 10.22
N GLN A 61 6.93 7.12 10.33
CA GLN A 61 6.20 7.00 11.60
C GLN A 61 7.07 6.37 12.69
N MET A 62 7.80 5.31 12.34
CA MET A 62 8.74 4.67 13.26
C MET A 62 9.85 5.63 13.71
N ALA A 63 10.37 6.48 12.82
CA ALA A 63 11.37 7.47 13.20
C ALA A 63 10.79 8.54 14.13
N GLN A 64 9.54 8.94 13.92
CA GLN A 64 8.84 9.85 14.83
C GLN A 64 8.65 9.24 16.22
N ASP A 65 8.16 8.00 16.29
CA ASP A 65 7.96 7.31 17.56
C ASP A 65 9.30 7.14 18.30
N GLU A 66 10.37 6.79 17.58
CA GLU A 66 11.70 6.59 18.14
C GLU A 66 12.31 7.91 18.65
N SER A 67 12.06 9.06 17.99
CA SER A 67 12.56 10.36 18.45
C SER A 67 11.96 10.74 19.80
N ILE A 68 10.69 10.41 20.02
CA ILE A 68 9.98 10.59 21.29
C ILE A 68 10.54 9.64 22.34
N VAL A 69 10.61 8.34 22.03
CA VAL A 69 11.04 7.29 22.96
C VAL A 69 12.47 7.51 23.44
N ARG A 70 13.37 7.91 22.54
CA ARG A 70 14.77 8.21 22.87
C ARG A 70 14.97 9.62 23.40
N SER A 71 13.96 10.49 23.29
CA SER A 71 14.08 11.93 23.55
C SER A 71 15.28 12.55 22.81
N GLN A 72 15.48 12.13 21.56
CA GLN A 72 16.63 12.49 20.73
C GLN A 72 16.15 13.05 19.38
N ALA A 73 16.84 14.07 18.88
CA ALA A 73 16.55 14.61 17.56
C ALA A 73 17.03 13.63 16.48
N LEU A 74 16.15 13.32 15.54
CA LEU A 74 16.42 12.45 14.40
C LEU A 74 16.27 13.24 13.10
N ALA A 75 16.82 12.71 12.02
CA ALA A 75 16.63 13.26 10.69
C ALA A 75 16.54 12.17 9.63
N LEU A 76 15.82 12.48 8.56
CA LEU A 76 15.70 11.68 7.35
C LEU A 76 16.42 12.41 6.21
N GLY A 77 17.26 11.68 5.48
CA GLY A 77 17.90 12.14 4.26
C GLY A 77 17.48 11.27 3.09
N PHE A 78 17.13 11.92 1.98
CA PHE A 78 16.85 11.25 0.70
C PHE A 78 18.08 11.34 -0.20
N GLY A 79 18.42 10.25 -0.90
CA GLY A 79 19.36 10.22 -2.02
C GLY A 79 18.63 9.87 -3.31
N GLU A 80 19.33 9.77 -4.44
CA GLU A 80 18.71 9.47 -5.74
C GLU A 80 17.86 8.19 -5.75
N ASN A 81 18.33 7.12 -5.09
CA ASN A 81 17.70 5.81 -5.12
C ASN A 81 17.46 5.23 -3.71
N GLY A 82 17.35 6.07 -2.69
CA GLY A 82 17.11 5.59 -1.34
C GLY A 82 16.98 6.69 -0.31
N TYR A 83 16.99 6.28 0.96
CA TYR A 83 17.01 7.18 2.10
C TYR A 83 17.80 6.59 3.26
N ALA A 84 18.26 7.46 4.16
CA ALA A 84 18.96 7.09 5.39
C ALA A 84 18.47 7.94 6.56
N PHE A 85 18.56 7.38 7.75
CA PHE A 85 18.25 8.08 8.99
C PHE A 85 19.52 8.51 9.72
N PHE A 86 19.42 9.61 10.44
CA PHE A 86 20.50 10.21 11.20
C PHE A 86 20.01 10.53 12.60
N ALA A 87 20.90 10.43 13.58
CA ALA A 87 20.67 10.85 14.96
C ALA A 87 21.64 11.99 15.32
N GLN A 88 21.18 12.93 16.14
CA GLN A 88 22.04 13.99 16.63
C GLN A 88 22.79 13.52 17.89
N ASN A 89 24.11 13.56 17.86
CA ASN A 89 24.95 13.22 19.02
C ASN A 89 25.03 14.39 20.03
N ASP A 90 25.68 14.15 21.18
CA ASP A 90 25.85 15.16 22.24
C ASP A 90 26.65 16.41 21.79
N GLN A 91 27.42 16.30 20.70
CA GLN A 91 28.16 17.39 20.08
C GLN A 91 27.35 18.16 19.04
N LEU A 92 26.05 17.90 18.95
CA LEU A 92 25.11 18.46 17.97
C LEU A 92 25.43 18.09 16.51
N GLN A 93 26.19 17.02 16.29
CA GLN A 93 26.53 16.51 14.96
C GLN A 93 25.57 15.41 14.54
N TRP A 94 25.25 15.38 13.26
CA TRP A 94 24.40 14.35 12.67
C TRP A 94 25.23 13.15 12.24
N GLU A 95 24.91 12.00 12.82
CA GLU A 95 25.56 10.74 12.50
C GLU A 95 24.55 9.76 11.89
N PRO A 96 24.92 9.01 10.84
CA PRO A 96 24.03 8.01 10.26
C PRO A 96 23.72 6.93 11.30
N ILE A 97 22.46 6.53 11.36
CA ILE A 97 22.03 5.38 12.17
C ILE A 97 22.40 4.12 11.39
N ASP A 98 23.58 3.57 11.67
CA ASP A 98 24.11 2.40 10.97
C ASP A 98 23.55 1.06 11.52
N LYS A 99 23.95 -0.04 10.88
CA LYS A 99 23.39 -1.40 10.99
C LYS A 99 23.27 -1.92 12.43
N ASP A 100 22.12 -2.55 12.70
CA ASP A 100 21.60 -3.18 13.94
C ASP A 100 20.48 -2.42 14.66
N GLY A 101 20.13 -1.21 14.21
CA GLY A 101 18.97 -0.46 14.71
C GLY A 101 17.67 -0.68 13.91
N LEU A 102 16.55 -0.19 14.46
CA LEU A 102 15.25 -0.14 13.80
C LEU A 102 15.28 0.74 12.54
N LEU A 103 16.07 1.83 12.52
CA LEU A 103 16.07 2.88 11.49
C LEU A 103 17.23 2.78 10.49
N GLN A 104 17.28 1.69 9.73
CA GLN A 104 18.37 1.44 8.77
C GLN A 104 18.29 2.30 7.49
N ALA A 105 19.40 2.47 6.78
CA ALA A 105 19.35 2.98 5.41
C ALA A 105 18.61 1.99 4.49
N TYR A 106 17.91 2.52 3.49
CA TYR A 106 17.17 1.74 2.53
C TYR A 106 17.44 2.19 1.10
N THR A 107 17.57 1.24 0.20
CA THR A 107 17.67 1.45 -1.25
C THR A 107 16.48 0.75 -1.90
N TRP A 108 15.80 1.46 -2.79
CA TRP A 108 14.56 0.99 -3.43
C TRP A 108 14.78 -0.31 -4.20
N ARG A 109 13.75 -1.16 -4.26
CA ARG A 109 13.74 -2.34 -5.11
C ARG A 109 13.08 -1.99 -6.44
N GLY A 110 13.83 -1.37 -7.34
CA GLY A 110 13.35 -0.99 -8.66
C GLY A 110 14.04 0.25 -9.21
N SER A 111 13.59 0.68 -10.39
CA SER A 111 13.98 1.95 -10.98
C SER A 111 12.81 2.92 -10.82
N TYR A 112 13.06 3.97 -10.04
CA TYR A 112 12.10 5.02 -9.80
C TYR A 112 12.78 6.38 -9.94
N GLU A 113 12.03 7.35 -10.42
CA GLU A 113 12.40 8.76 -10.29
C GLU A 113 11.74 9.29 -9.02
N GLN A 114 12.47 10.04 -8.21
CA GLN A 114 11.88 10.66 -7.02
C GLN A 114 12.17 12.14 -6.96
N VAL A 115 11.22 12.86 -6.37
CA VAL A 115 11.33 14.29 -6.11
C VAL A 115 10.90 14.55 -4.67
N LEU A 116 11.77 15.22 -3.93
CA LEU A 116 11.48 15.70 -2.59
C LEU A 116 11.09 17.18 -2.67
N TYR A 117 9.94 17.53 -2.13
CA TYR A 117 9.52 18.91 -1.94
C TYR A 117 9.61 19.27 -0.47
N LEU A 118 10.40 20.30 -0.17
CA LEU A 118 10.47 20.93 1.13
C LEU A 118 9.84 22.31 1.03
N GLN A 119 8.82 22.59 1.84
CA GLN A 119 8.09 23.88 1.81
C GLN A 119 7.56 24.22 0.40
N GLY A 120 7.13 23.22 -0.36
CA GLY A 120 6.61 23.38 -1.73
C GLY A 120 7.68 23.55 -2.81
N GLN A 121 8.97 23.48 -2.47
CA GLN A 121 10.07 23.61 -3.43
C GLN A 121 10.81 22.28 -3.63
N ALA A 122 11.01 21.88 -4.89
CA ALA A 122 11.79 20.71 -5.22
C ALA A 122 13.25 20.87 -4.78
N VAL A 123 13.80 19.83 -4.15
CA VAL A 123 15.17 19.79 -3.65
C VAL A 123 15.99 18.80 -4.48
N SER A 124 17.22 19.19 -4.82
CA SER A 124 18.17 18.30 -5.49
C SER A 124 18.69 17.26 -4.50
N LEU A 125 18.47 15.99 -4.85
CA LEU A 125 18.91 14.85 -4.07
C LEU A 125 20.37 14.52 -4.39
N PRO A 126 21.21 14.25 -3.36
CA PRO A 126 22.55 13.73 -3.58
C PRO A 126 22.55 12.28 -4.06
N ASP A 127 23.69 11.86 -4.60
CA ASP A 127 24.04 10.44 -4.75
C ASP A 127 23.82 9.67 -3.43
N ASN A 128 23.49 8.38 -3.54
CA ASN A 128 23.19 7.53 -2.37
C ASN A 128 24.37 7.37 -1.38
N ASP A 129 25.61 7.54 -1.82
CA ASP A 129 26.81 7.50 -0.96
C ASP A 129 27.02 8.80 -0.16
N LYS A 130 26.30 9.86 -0.51
CA LYS A 130 26.42 11.22 0.06
C LYS A 130 25.11 11.72 0.66
N ILE A 131 24.23 10.80 1.04
CA ILE A 131 22.97 11.16 1.70
C ILE A 131 23.28 11.97 2.95
N ARG A 132 22.56 13.09 3.10
CA ARG A 132 22.68 14.01 4.22
C ARG A 132 21.32 14.31 4.83
N PRO A 133 21.24 14.67 6.11
CA PRO A 133 20.02 15.10 6.77
C PRO A 133 19.29 16.19 5.98
N GLN A 134 18.00 16.02 5.74
CA GLN A 134 17.16 16.97 5.01
C GLN A 134 15.88 17.28 5.78
N VAL A 135 15.15 16.24 6.20
CA VAL A 135 13.94 16.34 7.01
C VAL A 135 14.29 16.11 8.47
N PHE A 136 13.96 17.05 9.35
CA PHE A 136 14.29 16.97 10.78
C PHE A 136 13.07 16.56 11.61
N ILE A 137 13.30 15.72 12.61
CA ILE A 137 12.32 15.21 13.56
C ILE A 137 12.81 15.55 14.97
N LEU A 138 12.03 16.34 15.68
CA LEU A 138 12.32 16.80 17.03
C LEU A 138 12.09 15.68 18.06
N PRO A 139 12.70 15.79 19.26
CA PRO A 139 12.44 14.88 20.39
C PRO A 139 10.97 14.84 20.84
N THR A 140 10.16 15.82 20.43
CA THR A 140 8.72 15.88 20.69
C THR A 140 7.88 15.06 19.70
N GLY A 141 8.51 14.53 18.64
CA GLY A 141 7.83 13.92 17.51
C GLY A 141 7.37 14.93 16.45
N GLU A 142 7.49 16.23 16.70
CA GLU A 142 7.26 17.24 15.66
C GLU A 142 8.30 17.08 14.54
N MET A 143 7.87 17.18 13.30
CA MET A 143 8.75 17.02 12.14
C MET A 143 8.62 18.17 11.15
N MET A 144 9.64 18.34 10.30
CA MET A 144 9.54 19.26 9.18
C MET A 144 8.56 18.70 8.13
N PRO A 145 7.51 19.46 7.73
CA PRO A 145 6.60 19.02 6.68
C PRO A 145 7.34 18.83 5.35
N PHE A 146 7.01 17.74 4.66
CA PHE A 146 7.58 17.45 3.35
C PHE A 146 6.62 16.63 2.50
N GLU A 147 6.86 16.67 1.20
CA GLU A 147 6.12 15.91 0.21
C GLU A 147 7.11 15.14 -0.63
N TRP A 148 6.85 13.85 -0.81
CA TRP A 148 7.71 12.94 -1.54
C TRP A 148 6.92 12.29 -2.66
N HIS A 149 7.45 12.44 -3.87
CA HIS A 149 6.89 11.89 -5.09
C HIS A 149 7.80 10.77 -5.57
N LEU A 150 7.22 9.63 -5.90
CA LEU A 150 7.90 8.50 -6.51
C LEU A 150 7.20 8.15 -7.80
N ARG A 151 7.94 8.09 -8.91
CA ARG A 151 7.42 7.74 -10.23
C ARG A 151 8.11 6.50 -10.75
N ASP A 152 7.32 5.56 -11.26
CA ASP A 152 7.86 4.36 -11.91
C ASP A 152 8.07 4.54 -13.43
N ASN A 153 8.66 3.51 -14.06
CA ASN A 153 8.87 3.51 -15.51
C ASN A 153 7.57 3.57 -16.33
N ALA A 154 6.44 3.16 -15.76
CA ALA A 154 5.12 3.24 -16.38
C ALA A 154 4.46 4.61 -16.18
N GLN A 155 5.20 5.60 -15.66
CA GLN A 155 4.73 6.95 -15.34
C GLN A 155 3.60 6.96 -14.31
N ARG A 156 3.46 5.90 -13.50
CA ARG A 156 2.58 5.88 -12.35
C ARG A 156 3.27 6.63 -11.22
N GLU A 157 2.51 7.47 -10.52
CA GLU A 157 3.04 8.33 -9.47
C GLU A 157 2.43 7.95 -8.12
N GLY A 158 3.29 7.76 -7.13
CA GLY A 158 2.95 7.58 -5.73
C GLY A 158 3.37 8.83 -4.98
N VAL A 159 2.42 9.47 -4.29
CA VAL A 159 2.67 10.68 -3.53
C VAL A 159 2.39 10.42 -2.06
N VAL A 160 3.24 10.95 -1.20
CA VAL A 160 3.01 11.01 0.24
C VAL A 160 3.38 12.40 0.75
N GLN A 161 2.50 12.97 1.56
CA GLN A 161 2.71 14.27 2.19
C GLN A 161 2.59 14.10 3.69
N PHE A 162 3.61 14.57 4.41
CA PHE A 162 3.64 14.59 5.87
C PHE A 162 3.51 16.03 6.35
N ASP A 163 2.57 16.25 7.28
CA ASP A 163 2.49 17.49 8.04
C ASP A 163 3.51 17.52 9.20
N ASN A 164 3.43 18.55 10.05
CA ASN A 164 4.37 18.70 11.15
C ASN A 164 4.18 17.68 12.29
N VAL A 165 3.06 16.96 12.30
CA VAL A 165 2.77 15.91 13.29
C VAL A 165 2.86 14.51 12.67
N GLY A 166 3.40 14.38 11.45
CA GLY A 166 3.59 13.10 10.76
C GLY A 166 2.30 12.47 10.23
N ARG A 167 1.19 13.23 10.20
CA ARG A 167 -0.04 12.75 9.57
C ARG A 167 0.08 12.87 8.06
N LEU A 168 -0.56 11.91 7.40
CA LEU A 168 -0.74 11.92 5.96
C LEU A 168 -1.79 12.97 5.61
N VAL A 169 -1.42 13.89 4.73
CA VAL A 169 -2.42 14.67 4.01
C VAL A 169 -2.88 13.78 2.86
N ASP A 170 -4.09 13.24 2.98
CA ASP A 170 -4.66 12.38 1.94
C ASP A 170 -4.92 13.23 0.69
N LEU A 171 -4.06 13.09 -0.31
CA LEU A 171 -4.33 13.56 -1.67
C LEU A 171 -5.26 12.55 -2.34
N ALA A 172 -6.46 12.39 -1.77
CA ALA A 172 -7.56 11.73 -2.43
C ALA A 172 -7.93 12.60 -3.65
N THR A 173 -7.49 12.15 -4.84
CA THR A 173 -8.23 12.25 -6.09
C THR A 173 -8.97 13.58 -6.30
N GLU A 174 -8.24 14.63 -6.64
CA GLU A 174 -8.79 15.70 -7.49
C GLU A 174 -8.31 15.49 -8.93
N ALA A 175 -8.63 14.30 -9.48
CA ALA A 175 -8.72 14.13 -10.92
C ALA A 175 -10.18 14.34 -11.30
N GLY A 176 -10.49 15.54 -11.78
CA GLY A 176 -11.73 15.81 -12.53
C GLY A 176 -11.70 15.20 -13.92
#